data_AF-D0NZR0-F1
#
_entry.id   AF-D0NZR0-F1
#
_cell.length_a   1.000
_cell.length_b   1.000
_cell.length_c   1.000
_cell.angle_alpha   90.00
_cell.angle_beta   90.00
_cell.angle_gamma   90.00
#
_symmetry.space_group_name_H-M   'P 1'
#
loop_
_entity.id
_entity.type
_entity.pdbx_description
1 polymer ?
#
loop_
_entity_poly.entity_id
_entity_poly.type
_entity_poly.pdbx_seq_one_letter_code
_entity_poly.pdbx_strand_id
1 'polypeptide(L)'
;MSFKPELFEDEKGKKLPLANENELFILQRAKITFQCKTPDHAVFKSKGRIYCTTQRIIFVAEKGVTQNGCYFEAFEIPLVKMTDEKFNQPIFGACSISGLVAANVDVGDGGNCSWKITFANGGTGVVLPVFLRLLEKRKKKGD
;
A
#
# COMPACT_ATOMS: atom_id res chain seq x y z
N MET A 1 0.06 -10.15 1.34
CA MET A 1 0.84 -9.03 0.74
C MET A 1 1.61 -9.58 -0.44
N SER A 2 1.99 -8.73 -1.38
CA SER A 2 2.80 -9.12 -2.55
C SER A 2 3.69 -7.97 -3.00
N PHE A 3 4.94 -8.30 -3.39
CA PHE A 3 5.86 -7.40 -4.10
C PHE A 3 5.62 -7.38 -5.61
N LYS A 4 4.78 -8.29 -6.11
CA LYS A 4 4.47 -8.46 -7.53
C LYS A 4 2.96 -8.61 -7.72
N PRO A 5 2.15 -7.60 -7.36
CA PRO A 5 0.75 -7.60 -7.77
C PRO A 5 0.66 -7.61 -9.29
N GLU A 6 -0.41 -8.18 -9.84
CA GLU A 6 -0.66 -8.12 -11.28
C GLU A 6 -0.95 -6.68 -11.70
N LEU A 7 -0.21 -6.22 -12.71
CA LEU A 7 -0.35 -4.89 -13.28
C LEU A 7 -0.72 -5.00 -14.75
N PHE A 8 -1.62 -4.13 -15.18
CA PHE A 8 -1.89 -3.82 -16.58
C PHE A 8 -1.13 -2.55 -16.96
N GLU A 9 -0.61 -2.50 -18.18
CA GLU A 9 0.01 -1.31 -18.74
C GLU A 9 -0.90 -0.75 -19.84
N ASP A 10 -1.28 0.52 -19.72
CA ASP A 10 -2.07 1.18 -20.77
C ASP A 10 -1.22 1.55 -21.99
N GLU A 11 -1.86 2.01 -23.07
CA GLU A 11 -1.19 2.40 -24.32
C GLU A 11 -0.13 3.50 -24.15
N LYS A 12 -0.13 4.21 -23.01
CA LYS A 12 0.82 5.28 -22.68
C LYS A 12 1.93 4.80 -21.75
N GLY A 13 2.02 3.50 -21.50
CA GLY A 13 3.02 2.90 -20.60
C GLY A 13 2.70 3.10 -19.12
N LYS A 14 1.50 3.56 -18.77
CA LYS A 14 1.13 3.77 -17.36
C LYS A 14 0.65 2.44 -16.77
N LYS A 15 1.33 2.02 -15.72
CA LYS A 15 0.99 0.82 -14.95
C LYS A 15 -0.17 1.07 -13.98
N LEU A 16 -1.12 0.14 -13.98
CA LEU A 16 -2.35 0.12 -13.19
C LEU A 16 -2.50 -1.28 -12.57
N PRO A 17 -2.89 -1.41 -11.31
CA PRO A 17 -3.18 -2.72 -10.75
C PRO A 17 -4.41 -3.33 -11.41
N LEU A 18 -4.33 -4.62 -11.74
CA LEU A 18 -5.48 -5.39 -12.23
C LEU A 18 -6.41 -5.72 -11.07
N ALA A 19 -7.73 -5.61 -11.28
CA ALA A 19 -8.72 -5.94 -10.25
C ALA A 19 -8.74 -7.44 -9.99
N ASN A 20 -8.81 -7.84 -8.72
CA ASN A 20 -9.24 -9.19 -8.34
C ASN A 20 -10.75 -9.37 -8.63
N GLU A 21 -11.23 -10.61 -8.59
CA GLU A 21 -12.67 -10.87 -8.62
C GLU A 21 -13.41 -10.11 -7.52
N ASN A 22 -14.52 -9.48 -7.90
CA ASN A 22 -15.36 -8.66 -7.00
C ASN A 22 -14.59 -7.53 -6.28
N GLU A 23 -13.50 -7.04 -6.87
CA GLU A 23 -12.76 -5.88 -6.39
C GLU A 23 -13.23 -4.60 -7.09
N LEU A 24 -13.52 -3.56 -6.30
CA LEU A 24 -13.86 -2.23 -6.83
C LEU A 24 -12.79 -1.23 -6.42
N PHE A 25 -12.33 -0.46 -7.41
CA PHE A 25 -11.48 0.71 -7.17
C PHE A 25 -12.29 1.87 -6.63
N ILE A 26 -11.85 2.44 -5.51
CA ILE A 26 -12.55 3.54 -4.83
C ILE A 26 -11.83 4.86 -5.06
N LEU A 27 -10.51 4.85 -4.95
CA LEU A 27 -9.69 6.06 -4.97
C LEU A 27 -8.31 5.74 -5.54
N GLN A 28 -7.73 6.71 -6.25
CA GLN A 28 -6.30 6.75 -6.53
C GLN A 28 -5.69 8.08 -6.08
N ARG A 29 -4.42 8.07 -5.63
CA ARG A 29 -3.70 9.29 -5.28
C ARG A 29 -2.24 9.23 -5.70
N ALA A 30 -1.86 10.15 -6.59
CA ALA A 30 -0.49 10.34 -7.08
C ALA A 30 0.41 11.02 -6.04
N LYS A 31 1.71 11.14 -6.37
CA LYS A 31 2.70 11.93 -5.62
C LYS A 31 2.84 11.48 -4.16
N ILE A 32 2.72 10.17 -3.95
CA ILE A 32 2.91 9.49 -2.67
C ILE A 32 4.37 9.06 -2.55
N THR A 33 4.93 9.20 -1.35
CA THR A 33 6.13 8.47 -0.97
C THR A 33 5.72 7.23 -0.20
N PHE A 34 6.12 6.05 -0.69
CA PHE A 34 5.87 4.77 -0.07
C PHE A 34 7.15 4.17 0.49
N GLN A 35 7.03 3.49 1.62
CA GLN A 35 8.08 2.70 2.22
C GLN A 35 7.51 1.39 2.75
N CYS A 36 8.25 0.30 2.53
CA CYS A 36 8.03 -0.99 3.18
C CYS A 36 9.35 -1.46 3.80
N LYS A 37 9.29 -2.08 4.99
CA LYS A 37 10.42 -2.77 5.61
C LYS A 37 10.01 -4.20 5.93
N THR A 38 10.78 -5.13 5.43
CA THR A 38 10.59 -6.59 5.58
C THR A 38 11.14 -7.08 6.93
N PRO A 39 10.78 -8.32 7.35
CA PRO A 39 11.24 -8.89 8.61
C PRO A 39 12.77 -9.02 8.72
N ASP A 40 13.46 -9.26 7.61
CA ASP A 40 14.93 -9.28 7.48
C ASP A 40 15.56 -7.88 7.43
N HIS A 41 14.79 -6.84 7.79
CA HIS A 41 15.19 -5.44 7.84
C HIS A 41 15.51 -4.77 6.49
N ALA A 42 15.30 -5.45 5.36
CA ALA A 42 15.43 -4.80 4.05
C ALA A 42 14.37 -3.69 3.88
N VAL A 43 14.79 -2.53 3.38
CA VAL A 43 13.92 -1.35 3.19
C VAL A 43 13.73 -1.08 1.71
N PHE A 44 12.47 -0.97 1.31
CA PHE A 44 12.06 -0.57 -0.03
C PHE A 44 11.38 0.79 0.06
N LYS A 45 11.82 1.74 -0.77
CA LYS A 45 11.25 3.10 -0.79
C LYS A 45 11.14 3.60 -2.23
N SER A 46 9.99 4.18 -2.56
CA SER A 46 9.78 4.77 -3.88
C SER A 46 8.71 5.87 -3.85
N LYS A 47 8.65 6.65 -4.93
CA LYS A 47 7.58 7.61 -5.20
C LYS A 47 6.65 7.06 -6.27
N GLY A 48 5.37 7.37 -6.14
CA GLY A 48 4.38 6.90 -7.10
C GLY A 48 2.97 7.22 -6.68
N ARG A 49 2.10 6.23 -6.83
CA ARG A 49 0.66 6.36 -6.63
C ARG A 49 0.15 5.22 -5.77
N ILE A 50 -0.86 5.50 -4.97
CA ILE A 50 -1.64 4.47 -4.31
C ILE A 50 -3.01 4.33 -4.95
N TYR A 51 -3.53 3.12 -4.89
CA TYR A 51 -4.90 2.76 -5.24
C TYR A 51 -5.55 2.13 -4.01
N CYS A 52 -6.69 2.65 -3.60
CA CYS A 52 -7.50 2.07 -2.54
C CYS A 52 -8.70 1.38 -3.18
N THR A 53 -8.84 0.09 -2.88
CA THR A 53 -9.94 -0.74 -3.37
C THR A 53 -10.79 -1.23 -2.20
N THR A 54 -11.84 -1.99 -2.51
CA THR A 54 -12.64 -2.69 -1.50
C THR A 54 -11.88 -3.80 -0.77
N GLN A 55 -10.71 -4.23 -1.26
CA GLN A 55 -9.99 -5.40 -0.75
C GLN A 55 -8.56 -5.09 -0.27
N ARG A 56 -7.88 -4.10 -0.85
CA ARG A 56 -6.45 -3.83 -0.64
C ARG A 56 -6.07 -2.38 -0.92
N ILE A 57 -4.89 -2.01 -0.46
CA ILE A 57 -4.17 -0.82 -0.91
C ILE A 57 -3.01 -1.30 -1.77
N ILE A 58 -2.87 -0.74 -2.96
CA ILE A 58 -1.75 -1.04 -3.86
C ILE A 58 -0.93 0.22 -4.07
N PHE A 59 0.36 0.16 -3.80
CA PHE A 59 1.33 1.15 -4.27
C PHE A 59 1.86 0.73 -5.63
N VAL A 60 1.94 1.66 -6.57
CA VAL A 60 2.62 1.50 -7.86
C VAL A 60 3.62 2.65 -8.01
N ALA A 61 4.88 2.31 -8.26
CA ALA A 61 5.96 3.26 -8.46
C ALA A 61 5.78 4.01 -9.78
N GLU A 62 6.19 5.27 -9.81
CA GLU A 62 6.25 6.05 -11.06
C GLU A 62 7.36 5.51 -12.00
N LYS A 63 8.43 5.00 -11.41
CA LYS A 63 9.49 4.26 -12.09
C LYS A 63 9.97 3.14 -11.17
N GLY A 64 9.97 1.90 -11.65
CA GLY A 64 10.50 0.76 -10.89
C GLY A 64 12.02 0.85 -10.73
N VAL A 65 12.52 0.41 -9.57
CA VAL A 65 13.94 0.51 -9.20
C VAL A 65 14.38 -0.77 -8.50
N THR A 66 15.57 -1.28 -8.84
CA THR A 66 16.18 -2.40 -8.11
C THR A 66 16.70 -1.94 -6.75
N GLN A 67 16.20 -2.55 -5.68
CA GLN A 67 16.59 -2.31 -4.28
C GLN A 67 16.74 -3.66 -3.60
N ASN A 68 17.80 -3.84 -2.81
CA ASN A 68 18.07 -5.11 -2.10
C ASN A 68 18.06 -6.33 -3.03
N GLY A 69 18.59 -6.19 -4.26
CA GLY A 69 18.60 -7.27 -5.27
C GLY A 69 17.25 -7.59 -5.93
N CYS A 70 16.18 -6.86 -5.61
CA CYS A 70 14.84 -7.08 -6.14
C CYS A 70 14.33 -5.85 -6.91
N TYR A 71 13.72 -6.07 -8.08
CA TYR A 71 13.07 -4.99 -8.83
C TYR A 71 11.77 -4.58 -8.13
N PHE A 72 11.74 -3.36 -7.59
CA PHE A 72 10.61 -2.82 -6.84
C PHE A 72 9.81 -1.85 -7.71
N GLU A 73 8.63 -2.30 -8.15
CA GLU A 73 7.70 -1.49 -8.96
C GLU A 73 6.31 -1.34 -8.35
N ALA A 74 5.90 -2.25 -7.48
CA ALA A 74 4.61 -2.17 -6.80
C ALA A 74 4.66 -2.92 -5.46
N PHE A 75 3.68 -2.64 -4.61
CA PHE A 75 3.49 -3.34 -3.35
C PHE A 75 2.01 -3.41 -2.99
N GLU A 76 1.57 -4.59 -2.59
CA GLU A 76 0.19 -4.87 -2.24
C GLU A 76 0.00 -5.06 -0.73
N ILE A 77 -0.98 -4.36 -0.16
CA ILE A 77 -1.39 -4.45 1.23
C ILE A 77 -2.85 -4.89 1.31
N PRO A 78 -3.14 -6.21 1.45
CA PRO A 78 -4.48 -6.70 1.71
C PRO A 78 -5.04 -6.14 3.01
N LEU A 79 -6.26 -5.58 2.96
CA LEU A 79 -6.90 -4.99 4.15
C LEU A 79 -7.07 -6.03 5.26
N VAL A 80 -7.42 -7.26 4.89
CA VAL A 80 -7.63 -8.38 5.83
C VAL A 80 -6.36 -8.84 6.55
N LYS A 81 -5.18 -8.51 6.03
CA LYS A 81 -3.87 -8.85 6.63
C LYS A 81 -3.19 -7.67 7.32
N MET A 82 -3.85 -6.52 7.32
CA MET A 82 -3.30 -5.28 7.87
C MET A 82 -3.58 -5.20 9.38
N THR A 83 -2.58 -4.78 10.14
CA THR A 83 -2.66 -4.59 11.60
C THR A 83 -1.85 -3.37 12.03
N ASP A 84 -2.01 -2.94 13.29
CA ASP A 84 -1.28 -1.80 13.89
C ASP A 84 -1.36 -0.51 13.04
N GLU A 85 -2.54 -0.22 12.48
CA GLU A 85 -2.75 0.94 11.64
C GLU A 85 -2.65 2.24 12.45
N LYS A 86 -1.82 3.17 11.97
CA LYS A 86 -1.52 4.44 12.63
C LYS A 86 -1.66 5.58 11.66
N PHE A 87 -2.23 6.69 12.14
CA PHE A 87 -2.21 7.97 11.45
C PHE A 87 -1.29 8.93 12.22
N ASN A 88 -0.36 9.56 11.50
CA ASN A 88 0.57 10.54 12.05
C ASN A 88 0.36 11.89 11.35
N GLN A 89 -0.10 12.88 12.12
CA GLN A 89 -0.28 14.27 11.70
C GLN A 89 0.65 15.16 12.52
N PRO A 90 1.88 15.39 12.05
CA PRO A 90 2.78 16.30 12.76
C PRO A 90 2.30 17.74 12.57
N ILE A 91 2.62 18.62 13.53
CA ILE A 91 2.36 20.07 13.43
C ILE A 91 3.14 20.65 12.22
N PHE A 92 4.37 20.19 12.02
CA PHE A 92 5.22 20.54 10.88
C PHE A 92 5.60 19.28 10.10
N GLY A 93 5.45 19.33 8.78
CA GLY A 93 5.81 18.24 7.87
C GLY A 93 4.61 17.50 7.28
N ALA A 94 4.90 16.37 6.65
CA ALA A 94 3.88 15.62 5.90
C ALA A 94 3.15 14.62 6.79
N CYS A 95 1.82 14.54 6.61
CA CYS A 95 1.03 13.47 7.19
C CYS A 95 1.43 12.10 6.62
N SER A 96 1.24 11.05 7.42
CA SER A 96 1.42 9.67 6.95
C SER A 96 0.42 8.72 7.59
N ILE A 97 0.09 7.66 6.86
CA ILE A 97 -0.53 6.45 7.41
C ILE A 97 0.49 5.31 7.36
N SER A 98 0.46 4.44 8.36
CA SER A 98 1.38 3.30 8.46
C SER A 98 0.71 2.13 9.15
N GLY A 99 1.35 0.97 9.07
CA GLY A 99 0.96 -0.20 9.84
C GLY A 99 1.84 -1.40 9.51
N LEU A 100 1.34 -2.56 9.88
CA LEU A 100 1.93 -3.86 9.58
C LEU A 100 1.06 -4.61 8.57
N VAL A 101 1.67 -5.54 7.84
CA VAL A 101 0.95 -6.49 6.99
C VAL A 101 1.61 -7.87 7.06
N ALA A 102 0.81 -8.88 7.34
CA ALA A 102 1.29 -10.26 7.41
C ALA A 102 1.70 -10.78 6.02
N ALA A 103 2.80 -11.54 5.98
CA ALA A 103 3.19 -12.32 4.82
C ALA A 103 2.12 -13.38 4.46
N ASN A 104 2.17 -13.91 3.24
CA ASN A 104 1.36 -15.09 2.93
C ASN A 104 1.99 -16.29 3.64
N VAL A 105 1.14 -17.11 4.28
CA VAL A 105 1.53 -18.20 5.21
C VAL A 105 2.35 -19.29 4.49
N ASP A 106 2.29 -19.35 3.16
CA ASP A 106 2.96 -20.37 2.35
C ASP A 106 4.49 -20.22 2.25
N VAL A 107 5.09 -19.21 2.92
CA VAL A 107 6.54 -18.98 2.94
C VAL A 107 7.04 -18.77 4.37
N GLY A 108 7.20 -19.88 5.10
CA GLY A 108 7.95 -19.94 6.38
C GLY A 108 7.42 -19.06 7.50
N ASP A 109 8.23 -18.85 8.54
CA ASP A 109 7.92 -18.03 9.73
C ASP A 109 7.75 -16.55 9.32
N GLY A 110 6.56 -16.29 8.76
CA GLY A 110 6.25 -15.15 7.92
C GLY A 110 6.03 -13.89 8.74
N GLY A 111 7.13 -13.28 9.17
CA GLY A 111 7.12 -12.03 9.91
C GLY A 111 6.34 -10.92 9.19
N ASN A 112 5.86 -9.95 9.96
CA ASN A 112 5.12 -8.82 9.43
C ASN A 112 6.04 -7.83 8.69
N CYS A 113 5.59 -7.36 7.52
CA CYS A 113 6.17 -6.20 6.87
C CYS A 113 5.57 -4.93 7.46
N SER A 114 6.40 -3.94 7.80
CA SER A 114 5.91 -2.60 8.12
C SER A 114 5.79 -1.77 6.85
N TRP A 115 4.73 -0.98 6.73
CA TRP A 115 4.48 -0.12 5.58
C TRP A 115 4.16 1.31 6.04
N LYS A 116 4.51 2.29 5.19
CA LYS A 116 4.24 3.71 5.42
C LYS A 116 3.95 4.43 4.11
N ILE A 117 2.83 5.13 4.08
CA ILE A 117 2.39 6.02 3.00
C ILE A 117 2.50 7.45 3.52
N THR A 118 3.34 8.27 2.87
CA THR A 118 3.56 9.67 3.24
C THR A 118 2.99 10.60 2.17
N PHE A 119 2.17 11.55 2.60
CA PHE A 119 1.45 12.49 1.75
C PHE A 119 2.22 13.82 1.62
N ALA A 120 3.41 13.78 1.01
CA ALA A 120 4.28 14.95 0.88
C ALA A 120 3.67 16.09 0.03
N ASN A 121 2.67 15.78 -0.80
CA ASN A 121 2.01 16.73 -1.71
C ASN A 121 0.51 16.89 -1.35
N GLY A 122 0.18 16.80 -0.06
CA GLY A 122 -1.19 16.88 0.45
C GLY A 122 -2.10 15.74 -0.04
N GLY A 123 -3.41 15.92 0.11
CA GLY A 123 -4.44 14.92 -0.26
C GLY A 123 -4.76 13.90 0.83
N THR A 124 -4.12 14.00 2.00
CA THR A 124 -4.44 13.18 3.17
C THR A 124 -5.90 13.30 3.57
N GLY A 125 -6.48 14.51 3.53
CA GLY A 125 -7.90 14.73 3.88
C GLY A 125 -8.90 14.00 2.96
N VAL A 126 -8.48 13.56 1.77
CA VAL A 126 -9.31 12.74 0.86
C VAL A 126 -9.05 11.25 1.08
N VAL A 127 -7.78 10.86 1.26
CA VAL A 127 -7.39 9.45 1.39
C VAL A 127 -7.77 8.89 2.76
N LEU A 128 -7.57 9.67 3.83
CA LEU A 128 -7.76 9.21 5.20
C LEU A 128 -9.22 8.80 5.49
N PRO A 129 -10.26 9.57 5.11
CA PRO A 129 -11.64 9.13 5.33
C PRO A 129 -11.99 7.82 4.60
N VAL A 130 -11.48 7.64 3.38
CA VAL A 130 -11.67 6.39 2.62
C VAL A 130 -10.97 5.23 3.33
N PHE A 131 -9.73 5.44 3.78
CA PHE A 131 -8.95 4.46 4.52
C PHE A 131 -9.67 4.02 5.80
N LEU A 132 -10.12 4.96 6.63
CA LEU A 132 -10.84 4.67 7.88
C LEU A 132 -12.13 3.89 7.62
N ARG A 133 -12.92 4.29 6.61
CA ARG A 133 -14.16 3.58 6.24
C ARG A 133 -13.90 2.15 5.78
N LEU A 134 -12.78 1.90 5.09
CA LEU A 134 -12.36 0.56 4.69
C LEU A 134 -12.00 -0.31 5.90
N LEU A 135 -11.27 0.26 6.88
CA LEU A 135 -10.92 -0.44 8.12
C LEU A 135 -12.16 -0.77 8.98
N GLU A 136 -13.11 0.15 9.07
CA GLU A 136 -14.38 -0.08 9.78
C GLU A 136 -15.19 -1.21 9.14
N LYS A 137 -15.31 -1.21 7.81
CA LYS A 137 -16.01 -2.27 7.08
C LYS A 137 -15.34 -3.63 7.24
N ARG A 138 -14.00 -3.66 7.32
CA ARG A 138 -13.25 -4.89 7.62
C ARG A 138 -13.63 -5.43 8.99
N LYS A 139 -13.63 -4.60 10.03
CA LYS A 139 -13.96 -5.02 11.41
C LYS A 139 -15.34 -5.69 11.48
N LYS A 140 -16.36 -5.09 10.85
CA LYS A 140 -17.74 -5.62 10.82
C LYS A 140 -17.92 -6.95 10.07
N LYS A 141 -16.95 -7.39 9.27
CA LYS A 141 -16.99 -8.69 8.57
C LYS A 141 -16.31 -9.82 9.37
N GLY A 142 -15.61 -9.47 10.44
CA GLY A 142 -14.93 -10.43 11.33
C GLY A 142 -15.74 -10.81 12.57
N ASP A 143 -16.88 -10.16 12.79
CA ASP A 143 -17.92 -10.52 13.76
C ASP A 143 -19.04 -11.32 13.05
#